data_AF-A0A3M0JXA5-F1
#
_entry.id   AF-A0A3M0JXA5-F1
#
_cell.length_a   1.000
_cell.length_b   1.000
_cell.length_c   1.000
_cell.angle_alpha   90.00
_cell.angle_beta   90.00
_cell.angle_gamma   90.00
#
_symmetry.space_group_name_H-M   'P 1'
#
loop_
_entity.id
_entity.type
_entity.pdbx_description
1 polymer ?
#
loop_
_entity_poly.entity_id
_entity_poly.type
_entity_poly.pdbx_seq_one_letter_code
_entity_poly.pdbx_strand_id
1 'polypeptide(L)'
;MIPRDWPLVIIDLKDCFFSIPLHPDDAPRFAFSIPSVNREEPLQRYHWVVLPQGLKNSPTICQWFVARAPCPAREKHPGAKIIHYMDDLLIAAPTQQELQRARDCVITEVQNAEPTPPIIRHFSNSTRAKLKENPLVLVRNPETGQIEGPFKLITWGKGYACVSTAVGPKWLAARHVKPYRVQTQAETDPKTKGREVGTQT
;
A
#
# COMPACT_ATOMS: atom_id res chain seq x y z
N MET A 1 -26.86 23.57 1.36
CA MET A 1 -26.19 23.76 2.66
C MET A 1 -26.61 22.66 3.62
N ILE A 2 -25.69 22.13 4.43
CA ILE A 2 -25.99 21.11 5.45
C ILE A 2 -26.30 21.83 6.77
N PRO A 3 -27.40 21.52 7.47
CA PRO A 3 -27.70 22.09 8.79
C PRO A 3 -26.64 21.71 9.83
N ARG A 4 -26.31 22.62 10.76
CA ARG A 4 -25.22 22.42 11.73
C ARG A 4 -25.51 21.34 12.78
N ASP A 5 -26.78 21.06 13.01
CA ASP A 5 -27.33 20.13 14.00
C ASP A 5 -27.44 18.70 13.48
N TRP A 6 -27.17 18.46 12.19
CA TRP A 6 -27.26 17.13 11.62
C TRP A 6 -26.02 16.30 11.90
N PRO A 7 -26.17 15.05 12.36
CA PRO A 7 -25.03 14.14 12.44
C PRO A 7 -24.43 13.89 11.05
N LEU A 8 -23.11 13.72 11.04
CA LEU A 8 -22.28 13.70 9.83
C LEU A 8 -21.28 12.54 9.90
N VAL A 9 -21.10 11.85 8.78
CA VAL A 9 -20.02 10.89 8.55
C VAL A 9 -19.24 11.30 7.31
N ILE A 10 -17.91 11.20 7.39
CA ILE A 10 -17.00 11.38 6.27
C ILE A 10 -16.40 10.01 5.94
N ILE A 11 -16.47 9.62 4.68
CA ILE A 11 -15.83 8.40 4.15
C ILE A 11 -14.67 8.85 3.26
N ASP A 12 -13.45 8.46 3.63
CA ASP A 12 -12.25 8.69 2.83
C ASP A 12 -12.23 7.69 1.65
N LEU A 13 -12.02 8.23 0.44
CA LEU A 13 -11.99 7.53 -0.84
C LEU A 13 -10.58 7.43 -1.43
N LYS A 14 -9.51 7.80 -0.71
CA LYS A 14 -8.12 7.79 -1.22
C LYS A 14 -7.68 6.49 -1.88
N ASP A 15 -8.29 5.36 -1.53
CA ASP A 15 -8.00 4.04 -2.12
C ASP A 15 -9.05 3.59 -3.17
N CYS A 16 -9.92 4.49 -3.64
CA CYS A 16 -10.91 4.21 -4.70
C CYS A 16 -10.24 3.70 -5.98
N PHE A 17 -9.07 4.24 -6.31
CA PHE A 17 -8.36 3.97 -7.56
C PHE A 17 -8.06 2.47 -7.72
N PHE A 18 -7.63 1.82 -6.64
CA PHE A 18 -7.32 0.38 -6.64
C PHE A 18 -8.57 -0.51 -6.71
N SER A 19 -9.76 0.09 -6.61
CA SER A 19 -11.04 -0.60 -6.68
C SER A 19 -11.69 -0.51 -8.06
N ILE A 20 -11.17 0.33 -8.95
CA ILE A 20 -11.71 0.52 -10.31
C ILE A 20 -10.94 -0.42 -11.26
N PRO A 21 -11.58 -1.46 -11.82
CA PRO A 21 -10.91 -2.37 -12.74
C PRO A 21 -10.56 -1.66 -14.05
N LEU A 22 -9.39 -1.98 -14.61
CA LEU A 22 -9.06 -1.62 -15.98
C LEU A 22 -9.62 -2.66 -16.94
N HIS A 23 -10.01 -2.23 -18.14
CA HIS A 23 -10.38 -3.15 -19.19
C HIS A 23 -9.18 -4.03 -19.57
N PRO A 24 -9.34 -5.36 -19.71
CA PRO A 24 -8.22 -6.26 -20.03
C PRO A 24 -7.44 -5.85 -21.29
N ASP A 25 -8.13 -5.35 -22.31
CA ASP A 25 -7.50 -4.89 -23.57
C ASP A 25 -6.64 -3.63 -23.39
N ASP A 26 -6.89 -2.84 -22.35
CA ASP A 26 -6.12 -1.64 -22.04
C ASP A 26 -4.93 -1.96 -21.10
N ALA A 27 -4.98 -3.06 -20.35
CA ALA A 27 -3.94 -3.41 -19.38
C ALA A 27 -2.51 -3.41 -19.98
N PRO A 28 -2.25 -3.92 -21.20
CA PRO A 28 -0.91 -3.84 -21.82
C PRO A 28 -0.40 -2.40 -22.04
N ARG A 29 -1.30 -1.43 -22.20
CA ARG A 29 -0.96 0.00 -22.37
C ARG A 29 -0.48 0.62 -21.06
N PHE A 30 -0.88 0.03 -19.92
CA PHE A 30 -0.46 0.40 -18.58
C PHE A 30 0.65 -0.51 -18.04
N ALA A 31 1.49 -1.04 -18.93
CA ALA A 31 2.65 -1.84 -18.52
C ALA A 31 3.78 -0.96 -17.95
N PHE A 32 4.48 -1.48 -16.94
CA PHE A 32 5.68 -0.88 -16.37
C PHE A 32 6.76 -1.95 -16.13
N SER A 33 8.01 -1.51 -16.00
CA SER A 33 9.14 -2.41 -15.75
C SER A 33 9.79 -2.10 -14.41
N ILE A 34 10.15 -3.14 -13.67
CA ILE A 34 10.91 -3.03 -12.42
C ILE A 34 12.39 -3.30 -12.76
N PRO A 35 13.30 -2.34 -12.52
CA PRO A 35 14.73 -2.53 -12.74
C PRO A 35 15.30 -3.54 -11.74
N SER A 36 16.17 -4.42 -12.21
CA SER A 36 16.97 -5.30 -11.36
C SER A 36 18.18 -4.55 -10.80
N VAL A 37 18.68 -5.01 -9.65
CA VAL A 37 19.91 -4.46 -9.05
C VAL A 37 21.06 -4.68 -10.04
N ASN A 38 21.79 -3.61 -10.35
CA ASN A 38 22.91 -3.60 -11.30
C ASN A 38 22.61 -4.21 -12.69
N ARG A 39 21.35 -4.34 -13.11
CA ARG A 39 20.95 -5.03 -14.34
C ARG A 39 21.37 -6.51 -14.39
N GLU A 40 21.53 -7.15 -13.22
CA GLU A 40 21.94 -8.56 -13.12
C GLU A 40 20.91 -9.52 -13.74
N GLU A 41 19.63 -9.13 -13.75
CA GLU A 41 18.54 -9.89 -14.36
C GLU A 41 17.78 -9.06 -15.40
N PRO A 42 17.10 -9.70 -16.38
CA PRO A 42 16.18 -9.02 -17.28
C PRO A 42 15.11 -8.23 -16.51
N LEU A 43 14.74 -7.07 -17.06
CA LEU A 43 13.69 -6.21 -16.52
C LEU A 43 12.37 -6.99 -16.39
N GLN A 44 11.85 -7.08 -15.17
CA GLN A 44 10.55 -7.70 -14.93
C GLN A 44 9.45 -6.74 -15.37
N ARG A 45 8.54 -7.20 -16.23
CA ARG A 45 7.45 -6.39 -16.81
C ARG A 45 6.12 -6.77 -16.17
N TYR A 46 5.42 -5.77 -15.66
CA TYR A 46 4.11 -5.87 -15.04
C TYR A 46 3.12 -4.95 -15.77
N HIS A 47 1.83 -5.15 -15.51
CA HIS A 47 0.78 -4.25 -15.96
C HIS A 47 -0.23 -4.00 -14.84
N TRP A 48 -0.91 -2.87 -14.93
CA TRP A 48 -1.98 -2.56 -14.01
C TRP A 48 -3.26 -3.30 -14.41
N VAL A 49 -3.89 -3.93 -13.42
CA VAL A 49 -5.22 -4.55 -13.53
C VAL A 49 -6.33 -3.63 -13.02
N VAL A 50 -5.96 -2.55 -12.35
CA VAL A 50 -6.83 -1.55 -11.74
C VAL A 50 -6.28 -0.16 -12.05
N LEU A 51 -7.11 0.87 -11.89
CA LEU A 51 -6.76 2.24 -12.25
C LEU A 51 -5.50 2.73 -11.50
N PRO A 52 -4.40 3.10 -12.19
CA PRO A 52 -3.16 3.50 -11.54
C PRO A 52 -3.28 4.90 -10.95
N GLN A 53 -2.71 5.12 -9.76
CA GLN A 53 -2.49 6.45 -9.22
C GLN A 53 -1.42 7.19 -10.03
N GLY A 54 -1.61 8.50 -10.25
CA GLY A 54 -0.63 9.37 -10.90
C GLY A 54 -0.74 9.48 -12.42
N LEU A 55 -1.71 8.83 -13.07
CA LEU A 55 -2.03 9.17 -14.46
C LEU A 55 -2.90 10.43 -14.52
N LYS A 56 -2.67 11.24 -15.55
CA LYS A 56 -3.38 12.52 -15.76
C LYS A 56 -4.92 12.38 -15.76
N ASN A 57 -5.44 11.27 -16.29
CA ASN A 57 -6.88 11.05 -16.42
C ASN A 57 -7.47 10.20 -15.29
N SER A 58 -6.65 9.61 -14.42
CA SER A 58 -7.15 8.78 -13.32
C SER A 58 -8.09 9.54 -12.37
N PRO A 59 -7.84 10.81 -12.00
CA PRO A 59 -8.78 11.56 -11.16
C PRO A 59 -10.16 11.71 -11.80
N THR A 60 -10.22 12.01 -13.10
CA THR A 60 -11.50 12.14 -13.83
C THR A 60 -12.26 10.83 -13.87
N ILE A 61 -11.57 9.70 -14.07
CA ILE A 61 -12.18 8.37 -14.11
C ILE A 61 -12.68 7.95 -12.72
N CYS A 62 -11.89 8.13 -11.65
CA CYS A 62 -12.39 7.85 -10.28
C CYS A 62 -13.56 8.78 -9.94
N GLN A 63 -13.49 10.07 -10.28
CA GLN A 63 -14.60 11.00 -10.04
C GLN A 63 -15.89 10.54 -10.71
N TRP A 64 -15.83 10.13 -11.98
CA TRP A 64 -17.01 9.64 -12.71
C TRP A 64 -17.54 8.34 -12.10
N PHE A 65 -16.66 7.40 -11.75
CA PHE A 65 -17.04 6.12 -11.15
C PHE A 65 -17.70 6.32 -9.78
N VAL A 66 -17.06 7.09 -8.89
CA VAL A 66 -17.57 7.37 -7.55
C VAL A 66 -18.82 8.23 -7.60
N ALA A 67 -18.97 9.15 -8.56
CA ALA A 67 -20.19 9.95 -8.67
C ALA A 67 -21.44 9.11 -8.96
N ARG A 68 -21.31 7.93 -9.59
CA ARG A 68 -22.43 7.01 -9.87
C ARG A 68 -22.82 6.18 -8.66
N ALA A 69 -21.85 5.80 -7.81
CA ALA A 69 -22.09 4.90 -6.69
C ALA A 69 -23.12 5.40 -5.65
N PRO A 70 -23.19 6.68 -5.27
CA PRO A 70 -24.19 7.17 -4.32
C PRO A 70 -25.54 7.51 -4.98
N CYS A 71 -25.72 7.42 -6.30
CA CYS A 71 -27.01 7.73 -6.94
C CYS A 71 -28.18 6.91 -6.36
N PRO A 72 -28.07 5.56 -6.26
CA PRO A 72 -29.15 4.76 -5.69
C PRO A 72 -29.41 5.10 -4.21
N ALA A 73 -28.36 5.41 -3.45
CA ALA A 73 -28.49 5.81 -2.05
C ALA A 73 -29.18 7.18 -1.89
N ARG A 74 -28.93 8.12 -2.82
CA ARG A 74 -29.60 9.43 -2.86
C ARG A 74 -31.10 9.30 -3.16
N GLU A 75 -31.47 8.35 -4.03
CA GLU A 75 -32.87 8.08 -4.34
C GLU A 75 -33.59 7.39 -3.17
N LYS A 76 -32.94 6.43 -2.51
CA LYS A 76 -33.50 5.72 -1.34
C LYS A 76 -33.62 6.59 -0.09
N HIS A 77 -32.76 7.61 0.05
CA HIS A 77 -32.69 8.49 1.22
C HIS A 77 -32.75 9.97 0.83
N PRO A 78 -33.90 10.49 0.36
CA PRO A 78 -34.02 11.89 -0.08
C PRO A 78 -33.84 12.91 1.06
N GLY A 79 -34.04 12.48 2.31
CA GLY A 79 -33.79 13.28 3.51
C GLY A 79 -32.30 13.46 3.84
N ALA A 80 -31.44 12.55 3.38
CA ALA A 80 -30.00 12.60 3.60
C ALA A 80 -29.29 13.47 2.55
N LYS A 81 -28.24 14.19 2.96
CA LYS A 81 -27.32 14.91 2.07
C LYS A 81 -26.07 14.08 1.87
N ILE A 82 -25.89 13.56 0.65
CA ILE A 82 -24.69 12.80 0.25
C ILE A 82 -23.90 13.66 -0.75
N ILE A 83 -22.80 14.25 -0.30
CA ILE A 83 -21.95 15.17 -1.06
C ILE A 83 -20.61 14.50 -1.33
N HIS A 84 -20.20 14.49 -2.59
CA HIS A 84 -18.89 13.99 -2.99
C HIS A 84 -17.98 15.19 -3.27
N TYR A 85 -16.86 15.29 -2.54
CA TYR A 85 -15.88 16.35 -2.70
C TYR A 85 -14.47 15.74 -2.74
N MET A 86 -13.84 15.78 -3.91
CA MET A 86 -12.51 15.22 -4.12
C MET A 86 -12.41 13.77 -3.63
N ASP A 87 -11.60 13.51 -2.60
CA ASP A 87 -11.40 12.18 -2.04
C ASP A 87 -12.30 11.92 -0.81
N ASP A 88 -13.26 12.80 -0.52
CA ASP A 88 -14.16 12.68 0.63
C ASP A 88 -15.63 12.52 0.18
N LEU A 89 -16.30 11.51 0.73
CA LEU A 89 -17.75 11.36 0.64
C LEU A 89 -18.40 11.70 1.97
N LEU A 90 -19.12 12.82 1.95
CA LEU A 90 -19.81 13.38 3.10
C LEU A 90 -21.27 12.91 3.12
N ILE A 91 -21.71 12.33 4.24
CA ILE A 91 -23.09 11.91 4.45
C ILE A 91 -23.63 12.60 5.69
N ALA A 92 -24.70 13.37 5.54
CA ALA A 92 -25.42 14.03 6.63
C ALA A 92 -26.89 13.61 6.60
N ALA A 93 -27.53 13.41 7.74
CA ALA A 93 -28.97 13.13 7.80
C ALA A 93 -29.61 13.77 9.04
N PRO A 94 -30.94 14.00 9.05
CA PRO A 94 -31.64 14.60 10.18
C PRO A 94 -31.52 13.83 11.50
N THR A 95 -31.35 12.50 11.44
CA THR A 95 -31.23 11.64 12.62
C THR A 95 -30.07 10.67 12.48
N GLN A 96 -29.52 10.21 13.62
CA GLN A 96 -28.43 9.23 13.63
C GLN A 96 -28.82 7.89 12.98
N GLN A 97 -30.09 7.47 13.14
CA GLN A 97 -30.59 6.23 12.52
C GLN A 97 -30.65 6.35 10.99
N GLU A 98 -31.11 7.48 10.47
CA GLU A 98 -31.18 7.71 9.03
C GLU A 98 -29.78 7.85 8.42
N LEU A 99 -28.86 8.49 9.14
CA LEU A 99 -27.44 8.57 8.76
C LEU A 99 -26.82 7.18 8.62
N GLN A 100 -27.05 6.31 9.60
CA GLN A 100 -26.51 4.96 9.58
C GLN A 100 -27.08 4.15 8.41
N ARG A 101 -28.40 4.23 8.15
CA ARG A 101 -29.03 3.57 6.99
C ARG A 101 -28.50 4.10 5.66
N ALA A 102 -28.35 5.41 5.51
CA ALA A 102 -27.83 6.02 4.30
C ALA A 102 -26.37 5.63 4.06
N ARG A 103 -25.55 5.60 5.12
CA ARG A 103 -24.16 5.13 5.07
C ARG A 103 -24.08 3.66 4.64
N ASP A 104 -24.86 2.79 5.27
CA ASP A 104 -24.83 1.36 4.98
C ASP A 104 -25.31 1.11 3.54
N CYS A 105 -26.34 1.83 3.09
CA CYS A 105 -26.77 1.81 1.69
C CYS A 105 -25.65 2.24 0.73
N VAL A 106 -24.96 3.35 1.00
CA VAL A 106 -23.83 3.81 0.16
C VAL A 106 -22.74 2.75 0.10
N ILE A 107 -22.36 2.16 1.23
CA ILE A 107 -21.33 1.10 1.27
C ILE A 107 -21.77 -0.12 0.46
N THR A 108 -23.03 -0.55 0.60
CA THR A 108 -23.58 -1.67 -0.16
C THR A 108 -23.66 -1.36 -1.67
N GLU A 109 -24.06 -0.16 -2.08
CA GLU A 109 -24.12 0.21 -3.49
C GLU A 109 -22.72 0.35 -4.11
N VAL A 110 -21.75 0.88 -3.37
CA VAL A 110 -20.32 0.89 -3.75
C VAL A 110 -19.77 -0.54 -3.87
N GLN A 111 -20.28 -1.49 -3.06
CA GLN A 111 -19.93 -2.91 -3.16
C GLN A 111 -20.65 -3.67 -4.27
N ASN A 112 -21.85 -3.23 -4.67
CA ASN A 112 -22.69 -3.90 -5.66
C ASN A 112 -22.56 -3.34 -7.08
N ALA A 113 -21.92 -2.17 -7.25
CA ALA A 113 -21.57 -1.64 -8.55
C ALA A 113 -20.54 -2.55 -9.24
N GLU A 114 -21.04 -3.45 -10.09
CA GLU A 114 -20.35 -4.42 -10.98
C GLU A 114 -19.88 -5.76 -10.33
N PRO A 115 -19.99 -6.89 -11.07
CA PRO A 115 -19.71 -8.21 -10.53
C PRO A 115 -18.21 -8.38 -10.29
N THR A 116 -17.84 -8.54 -9.03
CA THR A 116 -16.48 -8.60 -8.45
C THR A 116 -15.71 -7.27 -8.37
N PRO A 117 -16.06 -6.39 -7.40
CA PRO A 117 -15.22 -5.26 -7.07
C PRO A 117 -14.01 -5.72 -6.22
N PRO A 118 -12.77 -5.36 -6.61
CA PRO A 118 -11.57 -5.49 -5.78
C PRO A 118 -11.67 -4.79 -4.40
N ILE A 119 -12.71 -3.97 -4.20
CA ILE A 119 -13.10 -3.34 -2.94
C ILE A 119 -13.22 -4.38 -1.80
N ILE A 120 -13.82 -5.55 -2.06
CA ILE A 120 -13.87 -6.61 -1.05
C ILE A 120 -12.49 -7.23 -0.86
N ARG A 121 -11.66 -7.35 -1.89
CA ARG A 121 -10.30 -7.89 -1.74
C ARG A 121 -9.40 -6.97 -0.91
N HIS A 122 -9.63 -5.65 -0.89
CA HIS A 122 -8.89 -4.74 -0.02
C HIS A 122 -9.45 -4.72 1.40
N PHE A 123 -10.77 -4.49 1.56
CA PHE A 123 -11.38 -4.36 2.90
C PHE A 123 -11.52 -5.69 3.66
N SER A 124 -11.70 -6.83 2.98
CA SER A 124 -11.72 -8.16 3.64
C SER A 124 -10.33 -8.78 3.83
N ASN A 125 -9.30 -8.35 3.08
CA ASN A 125 -7.90 -8.72 3.38
C ASN A 125 -7.22 -7.77 4.37
N SER A 126 -7.85 -6.67 4.80
CA SER A 126 -7.32 -5.88 5.93
C SER A 126 -7.24 -6.70 7.22
N THR A 127 -7.95 -7.83 7.33
CA THR A 127 -7.79 -8.83 8.42
C THR A 127 -6.85 -9.99 8.06
N ARG A 128 -6.29 -10.00 6.84
CA ARG A 128 -5.29 -10.98 6.39
C ARG A 128 -4.09 -10.30 5.71
N ALA A 129 -3.72 -9.10 6.15
CA ALA A 129 -2.32 -8.77 6.18
C ALA A 129 -1.70 -9.72 7.21
N LYS A 130 -1.24 -10.89 6.76
CA LYS A 130 -0.14 -11.54 7.48
C LYS A 130 0.91 -10.44 7.58
N LEU A 131 1.10 -9.90 8.79
CA LEU A 131 2.28 -9.14 9.14
C LEU A 131 3.45 -10.04 8.76
N LYS A 132 3.96 -9.91 7.54
CA LYS A 132 5.28 -10.41 7.21
C LYS A 132 6.15 -9.70 8.23
N GLU A 133 6.78 -10.46 9.11
CA GLU A 133 7.65 -9.89 10.13
C GLU A 133 8.57 -8.88 9.43
N ASN A 134 8.45 -7.63 9.88
CA ASN A 134 9.19 -6.53 9.32
C ASN A 134 10.68 -6.89 9.38
N PRO A 135 11.38 -6.95 8.23
CA PRO A 135 12.74 -7.42 8.18
C PRO A 135 13.61 -6.56 9.10
N LEU A 136 14.52 -7.20 9.81
CA LEU A 136 15.42 -6.52 10.72
C LEU A 136 16.50 -5.78 9.94
N VAL A 137 16.79 -4.56 10.37
CA VAL A 137 17.81 -3.70 9.77
C VAL A 137 18.74 -3.13 10.82
N LEU A 138 19.99 -2.92 10.44
CA LEU A 138 21.01 -2.20 11.19
C LEU A 138 21.08 -0.76 10.69
N VAL A 139 21.24 0.18 11.61
CA VAL A 139 21.29 1.61 11.35
C VAL A 139 22.66 2.15 11.77
N ARG A 140 23.37 2.79 10.85
CA ARG A 140 24.60 3.51 11.17
C ARG A 140 24.24 4.93 11.62
N ASN A 141 24.63 5.29 12.83
CA ASN A 141 24.50 6.65 13.31
C ASN A 141 25.49 7.55 12.53
N PRO A 142 25.02 8.60 11.82
CA PRO A 142 25.89 9.46 11.02
C PRO A 142 26.86 10.30 11.85
N GLU A 143 26.53 10.57 13.12
CA GLU A 143 27.33 11.45 14.00
C GLU A 143 28.42 10.65 14.73
N THR A 144 28.09 9.44 15.20
CA THR A 144 29.02 8.61 15.99
C THR A 144 29.65 7.48 15.19
N GLY A 145 29.15 7.22 13.97
CA GLY A 145 29.59 6.13 13.10
C GLY A 145 29.22 4.73 13.58
N GLN A 146 28.62 4.60 14.78
CA GLN A 146 28.25 3.35 15.41
C GLN A 146 27.07 2.68 14.70
N ILE A 147 27.03 1.35 14.75
CA ILE A 147 25.92 0.56 14.19
C ILE A 147 24.98 0.20 15.33
N GLU A 148 23.73 0.64 15.22
CA GLU A 148 22.63 0.42 16.15
C GLU A 148 21.63 -0.58 15.52
N GLY A 149 21.00 -1.42 16.34
CA GLY A 149 19.98 -2.38 15.90
C GLY A 149 20.21 -3.78 16.49
N PRO A 150 19.44 -4.78 16.05
CA PRO A 150 18.49 -4.77 14.92
C PRO A 150 17.16 -4.07 15.23
N PHE A 151 16.69 -3.23 14.30
CA PHE A 151 15.38 -2.58 14.36
C PHE A 151 14.41 -3.15 13.32
N LYS A 152 13.12 -3.16 13.62
CA LYS A 152 12.07 -3.58 12.68
C LYS A 152 11.90 -2.50 11.60
N LEU A 153 12.07 -2.87 10.33
CA LEU A 153 11.85 -1.95 9.21
C LEU A 153 10.36 -1.69 8.99
N ILE A 154 9.93 -0.43 9.05
CA ILE A 154 8.54 -0.03 8.76
C ILE A 154 8.37 0.20 7.25
N THR A 155 9.29 0.96 6.64
CA THR A 155 9.30 1.22 5.19
C THR A 155 10.67 1.66 4.70
N TRP A 156 10.98 1.43 3.42
CA TRP A 156 12.23 1.84 2.77
C TRP A 156 11.94 2.26 1.33
N GLY A 157 12.26 3.52 0.99
CA GLY A 157 12.01 4.12 -0.33
C GLY A 157 13.19 4.95 -0.86
N LYS A 158 12.92 5.80 -1.87
CA LYS A 158 13.91 6.60 -2.63
C LYS A 158 14.72 7.57 -1.75
N GLY A 159 15.71 7.05 -1.03
CA GLY A 159 16.68 7.81 -0.23
C GLY A 159 16.46 7.79 1.28
N TYR A 160 15.34 7.25 1.77
CA TYR A 160 14.99 7.23 3.20
C TYR A 160 14.38 5.88 3.62
N ALA A 161 14.55 5.55 4.89
CA ALA A 161 13.98 4.39 5.54
C ALA A 161 13.44 4.78 6.92
N CYS A 162 12.37 4.12 7.35
CA CYS A 162 11.76 4.29 8.66
C CYS A 162 11.87 2.99 9.44
N VAL A 163 12.40 3.06 10.67
CA VAL A 163 12.56 1.91 11.57
C VAL A 163 11.77 2.11 12.86
N SER A 164 11.26 1.03 13.42
CA SER A 164 10.60 1.05 14.73
C SER A 164 11.64 0.97 15.84
N THR A 165 11.72 1.99 16.69
CA THR A 165 12.53 2.00 17.92
C THR A 165 11.63 1.92 19.15
N ALA A 166 12.21 1.71 20.34
CA ALA A 166 11.45 1.70 21.61
C ALA A 166 10.74 3.04 21.91
N VAL A 167 11.23 4.14 21.33
CA VAL A 167 10.70 5.49 21.51
C VAL A 167 9.72 5.87 20.38
N GLY A 168 9.57 5.03 19.36
CA GLY A 168 8.70 5.26 18.20
C GLY A 168 9.41 5.16 16.85
N PRO A 169 8.76 5.62 15.76
CA PRO A 169 9.32 5.56 14.41
C PRO A 169 10.50 6.54 14.24
N LYS A 170 11.62 6.06 13.73
CA LYS A 170 12.84 6.85 13.45
C LYS A 170 13.10 6.86 11.94
N TRP A 171 13.14 8.07 11.36
CA TRP A 171 13.45 8.28 9.94
C TRP A 171 14.95 8.48 9.73
N LEU A 172 15.49 7.79 8.73
CA LEU A 172 16.91 7.70 8.46
C LEU A 172 17.17 7.76 6.96
N ALA A 173 18.31 8.30 6.56
CA ALA A 173 18.74 8.20 5.17
C ALA A 173 19.04 6.73 4.82
N ALA A 174 18.55 6.25 3.68
CA ALA A 174 18.68 4.86 3.24
C ALA A 174 20.13 4.37 3.20
N ARG A 175 21.08 5.26 2.88
CA ARG A 175 22.53 4.99 2.88
C ARG A 175 23.10 4.56 4.24
N HIS A 176 22.40 4.88 5.33
CA HIS A 176 22.78 4.53 6.69
C HIS A 176 22.05 3.29 7.20
N VAL A 177 21.19 2.67 6.40
CA VAL A 177 20.44 1.47 6.79
C VAL A 177 20.97 0.27 6.01
N LYS A 178 21.15 -0.87 6.67
CA LYS A 178 21.62 -2.12 6.08
C LYS A 178 20.74 -3.30 6.52
N PRO A 179 20.43 -4.26 5.65
CA PRO A 179 19.72 -5.48 6.05
C PRO A 179 20.50 -6.26 7.12
N TYR A 180 19.82 -6.76 8.15
CA TYR A 180 20.41 -7.66 9.14
C TYR A 180 20.43 -9.09 8.58
N ARG A 181 21.61 -9.72 8.51
CA ARG A 181 21.75 -11.15 8.18
C ARG A 181 22.11 -11.92 9.43
N VAL A 182 21.32 -12.94 9.75
CA VAL A 182 21.68 -13.93 10.76
C VAL A 182 22.77 -14.82 10.17
N GLN A 183 23.94 -14.86 10.79
CA GLN A 183 24.94 -15.87 10.45
C GLN A 183 24.50 -17.20 11.06
N THR A 184 24.03 -18.13 10.24
CA THR A 184 23.89 -19.52 10.65
C THR A 184 25.31 -20.12 10.69
N GLN A 185 25.74 -20.65 11.84
CA GLN A 185 27.01 -21.36 11.97
C GLN A 185 27.00 -22.62 11.09
N ALA A 186 27.53 -22.52 9.87
CA ALA A 186 27.88 -23.66 9.03
C ALA A 186 28.92 -23.24 7.98
N GLU A 187 30.09 -22.80 8.44
CA GLU A 187 31.28 -22.68 7.58
C GLU A 187 32.55 -22.72 8.45
N THR A 188 32.90 -23.91 8.93
CA THR A 188 34.25 -24.21 9.43
C THR A 188 35.12 -24.71 8.28
N ASP A 189 35.87 -23.77 7.71
CA ASP A 189 37.30 -23.83 7.34
C ASP A 189 37.81 -24.88 6.31
N PRO A 190 38.51 -24.44 5.24
CA PRO A 190 39.57 -25.25 4.63
C PRO A 190 40.88 -24.47 4.57
N LYS A 191 41.70 -24.57 5.62
CA LYS A 191 43.15 -24.29 5.53
C LYS A 191 43.97 -25.37 6.21
N THR A 192 44.20 -26.48 5.50
CA THR A 192 45.49 -27.17 5.58
C THR A 192 45.70 -27.99 4.30
N LYS A 193 46.49 -27.51 3.35
CA LYS A 193 47.18 -28.39 2.39
C LYS A 193 48.66 -28.42 2.75
N GLY A 194 49.02 -29.52 3.39
CA GLY A 194 50.38 -29.90 3.68
C GLY A 194 51.16 -30.19 2.39
N ARG A 195 52.45 -29.93 2.54
CA ARG A 195 53.58 -30.24 1.66
C ARG A 195 53.65 -31.76 1.44
N GLU A 196 53.71 -32.21 0.20
CA GLU A 196 54.36 -33.49 -0.13
C GLU A 196 55.28 -33.32 -1.34
N VAL A 197 56.51 -33.77 -1.11
CA VAL A 197 57.66 -33.81 -2.01
C VAL A 197 57.62 -35.16 -2.73
N GLY A 198 57.82 -35.20 -4.04
CA GLY A 198 57.89 -36.44 -4.81
C GLY A 198 58.61 -36.23 -6.15
N THR A 199 59.83 -36.73 -6.20
CA THR A 199 60.88 -36.67 -7.23
C THR A 199 60.57 -37.53 -8.48
N GLN A 200 61.39 -37.31 -9.53
CA GLN A 200 61.90 -38.23 -10.58
C GLN A 200 61.42 -37.88 -12.01
N THR A 201 62.29 -37.28 -12.83
CA THR A 201 63.18 -37.88 -13.88
C THR A 201 62.43 -38.59 -14.99
#